data_AF-A0A6V7P398-F1
#
_entry.id   AF-A0A6V7P398-F1
#
_cell.length_a   1.000
_cell.length_b   1.000
_cell.length_c   1.000
_cell.angle_alpha   90.00
_cell.angle_beta   90.00
_cell.angle_gamma   90.00
#
_symmetry.space_group_name_H-M   'P 1'
#
loop_
_entity.id
_entity.type
_entity.pdbx_description
1 polymer ?
#
loop_
_entity_poly.entity_id
_entity_poly.type
_entity_poly.pdbx_seq_one_letter_code
_entity_poly.pdbx_strand_id
1 'polypeptide(L)'
;MGGAAPATVRVSNIPASAVAAELLAFFDAAVGSAFACEIVTARRQWRPLGFGRVQFDSAAAAERARALAGDGRLPPFQLARLALAPSGDDIVARAADARNRLEGATLLAGDLVGAREMEVVGSWDGVRAEIMPERKKLELFVEDGGSITSSRSCSGTSMQAMGAS
;
A
#
# COMPACT_ATOMS: atom_id res chain seq x y z
N MET A 1 16.45 0.13 -15.24
CA MET A 1 15.56 -0.49 -14.23
C MET A 1 15.04 0.61 -13.33
N GLY A 2 13.88 1.20 -13.65
CA GLY A 2 13.23 2.16 -12.76
C GLY A 2 12.32 1.40 -11.82
N GLY A 3 12.75 1.18 -10.58
CA GLY A 3 11.82 0.76 -9.54
C GLY A 3 10.77 1.85 -9.39
N ALA A 4 9.48 1.51 -9.51
CA ALA A 4 8.42 2.48 -9.26
C ALA A 4 8.60 3.01 -7.83
N ALA A 5 8.63 4.33 -7.68
CA ALA A 5 8.88 4.95 -6.39
C ALA A 5 7.78 4.54 -5.38
N PRO A 6 8.12 4.33 -4.10
CA PRO A 6 7.12 3.96 -3.11
C PRO A 6 6.10 5.08 -2.92
N ALA A 7 4.82 4.71 -2.77
CA ALA A 7 3.76 5.65 -2.42
C ALA A 7 3.72 5.97 -0.91
N THR A 8 4.58 5.32 -0.12
CA THR A 8 4.66 5.50 1.34
C THR A 8 5.95 6.19 1.74
N VAL A 9 5.84 7.15 2.66
CA VAL A 9 6.97 7.88 3.25
C VAL A 9 7.03 7.61 4.74
N ARG A 10 8.25 7.49 5.26
CA ARG A 10 8.53 7.53 6.69
C ARG A 10 8.58 8.98 7.13
N VAL A 11 7.82 9.30 8.15
CA VAL A 11 7.76 10.63 8.77
C VAL A 11 8.54 10.59 10.09
N SER A 12 9.38 11.59 10.31
CA SER A 12 10.18 11.77 11.52
C SER A 12 9.99 13.16 12.10
N ASN A 13 10.36 13.33 13.37
CA ASN A 13 10.18 14.58 14.13
C ASN A 13 8.69 14.92 14.36
N ILE A 14 7.87 13.88 14.56
CA ILE A 14 6.45 14.03 14.88
C ILE A 14 6.31 14.50 16.35
N PRO A 15 5.57 15.57 16.64
CA PRO A 15 5.31 16.01 18.01
C PRO A 15 4.62 14.94 18.86
N ALA A 16 4.88 14.94 20.16
CA ALA A 16 4.24 14.00 21.10
C ALA A 16 2.72 14.22 21.25
N SER A 17 2.22 15.41 20.88
CA SER A 17 0.80 15.76 20.81
C SER A 17 0.13 15.35 19.50
N ALA A 18 0.87 14.80 18.53
CA ALA A 18 0.34 14.50 17.22
C ALA A 18 -0.67 13.35 17.25
N VAL A 19 -1.79 13.56 16.57
CA VAL A 19 -2.81 12.54 16.31
C VAL A 19 -2.72 12.09 14.86
N ALA A 20 -2.88 10.79 14.58
CA ALA A 20 -2.73 10.25 13.22
C ALA A 20 -3.73 10.86 12.22
N ALA A 21 -4.96 11.13 12.65
CA ALA A 21 -5.97 11.79 11.82
C ALA A 21 -5.59 13.24 11.45
N GLU A 22 -5.02 14.00 12.39
CA GLU A 22 -4.54 15.36 12.13
C GLU A 22 -3.34 15.36 11.21
N LEU A 23 -2.43 14.41 11.38
CA LEU A 23 -1.26 14.25 10.51
C LEU A 23 -1.69 13.89 9.08
N LEU A 24 -2.70 13.02 8.94
CA LEU A 24 -3.28 12.68 7.64
C LEU A 24 -3.92 13.91 6.98
N ALA A 25 -4.76 14.63 7.69
CA ALA A 25 -5.42 15.84 7.19
C ALA A 25 -4.39 16.93 6.80
N PHE A 26 -3.29 17.05 7.56
CA PHE A 26 -2.20 17.95 7.22
C PHE A 26 -1.54 17.60 5.88
N PHE A 27 -1.20 16.33 5.65
CA PHE A 27 -0.60 15.91 4.39
C PHE A 27 -1.58 16.01 3.23
N ASP A 28 -2.86 15.74 3.46
CA ASP A 28 -3.89 15.92 2.45
C ASP A 28 -4.05 17.40 2.07
N ALA A 29 -4.06 18.31 3.04
CA ALA A 29 -4.11 19.74 2.76
C ALA A 29 -2.82 20.29 2.10
N ALA A 30 -1.64 19.78 2.46
CA ALA A 30 -0.36 20.29 1.98
C ALA A 30 0.06 19.71 0.61
N VAL A 31 -0.28 18.46 0.33
CA VAL A 31 0.21 17.71 -0.86
C VAL A 31 -0.94 17.17 -1.72
N GLY A 32 -2.09 16.91 -1.10
CA GLY A 32 -3.21 16.17 -1.69
C GLY A 32 -2.96 14.67 -1.73
N SER A 33 -4.04 13.90 -1.63
CA SER A 33 -4.05 12.45 -1.86
C SER A 33 -3.36 11.65 -0.75
N ALA A 34 -3.48 12.08 0.50
CA ALA A 34 -3.02 11.28 1.63
C ALA A 34 -4.06 10.18 1.92
N PHE A 35 -3.64 8.93 1.87
CA PHE A 35 -4.53 7.77 1.95
C PHE A 35 -4.60 7.16 3.35
N ALA A 36 -3.43 6.89 3.93
CA ALA A 36 -3.34 6.29 5.26
C ALA A 36 -2.18 6.89 6.04
N CYS A 37 -2.33 6.92 7.37
CA CYS A 37 -1.31 7.43 8.27
C CYS A 37 -1.21 6.52 9.49
N GLU A 38 0.01 6.29 9.95
CA GLU A 38 0.31 5.55 11.17
C GLU A 38 1.35 6.33 11.99
N ILE A 39 1.10 6.49 13.29
CA ILE A 39 2.09 7.02 14.24
C ILE A 39 2.56 5.85 15.10
N VAL A 40 3.88 5.62 15.14
CA VAL A 40 4.44 4.54 15.95
C VAL A 40 4.48 4.99 17.41
N THR A 41 3.75 4.28 18.27
CA THR A 41 3.72 4.52 19.72
C THR A 41 4.49 3.45 20.49
N ALA A 42 5.23 3.85 21.52
CA ALA A 42 5.90 2.90 22.41
C ALA A 42 4.88 2.16 23.29
N ARG A 43 4.75 0.83 23.11
CA ARG A 43 3.77 -0.03 23.81
C ARG A 43 3.85 0.02 25.35
N ARG A 44 4.97 0.46 25.92
CA ARG A 44 5.17 0.56 27.38
C ARG A 44 4.68 1.87 28.00
N GLN A 45 4.54 2.96 27.23
CA GLN A 45 4.22 4.28 27.79
C GLN A 45 3.18 5.07 26.98
N TRP A 46 2.62 4.51 25.89
CA TRP A 46 1.68 5.20 24.99
C TRP A 46 2.18 6.59 24.52
N ARG A 47 3.51 6.79 24.46
CA ARG A 47 4.12 8.00 23.91
C ARG A 47 4.45 7.78 22.43
N PRO A 48 4.11 8.75 21.55
CA PRO A 48 4.62 8.74 20.18
C PRO A 48 6.14 8.73 20.20
N LEU A 49 6.75 7.85 19.41
CA LEU A 49 8.22 7.76 19.31
C LEU A 49 8.82 8.88 18.44
N GLY A 50 8.00 9.83 17.98
CA GLY A 50 8.40 10.87 17.06
C GLY A 50 8.56 10.40 15.61
N PHE A 51 8.11 9.18 15.30
CA PHE A 51 8.17 8.58 13.97
C PHE A 51 6.83 7.95 13.59
N GLY A 52 6.58 7.92 12.28
CA GLY A 52 5.36 7.40 11.69
C GLY A 52 5.55 7.13 10.22
N ARG A 53 4.44 6.81 9.56
CA ARG A 53 4.36 6.57 8.13
C ARG A 53 3.13 7.26 7.57
N VAL A 54 3.25 7.75 6.34
CA VAL A 54 2.12 8.27 5.57
C VAL A 54 2.17 7.65 4.19
N GLN A 55 1.06 7.01 3.81
CA GLN A 55 0.85 6.43 2.50
C GLN A 55 -0.03 7.38 1.69
N PHE A 56 0.42 7.70 0.48
CA PHE A 56 -0.31 8.51 -0.48
C PHE A 56 -0.97 7.62 -1.53
N ASP A 57 -1.92 8.17 -2.29
CA ASP A 57 -2.57 7.44 -3.38
C ASP A 57 -1.63 7.13 -4.55
N SER A 58 -0.52 7.86 -4.68
CA SER A 58 0.45 7.68 -5.75
C SER A 58 1.89 7.94 -5.31
N ALA A 59 2.82 7.29 -5.99
CA ALA A 59 4.25 7.55 -5.88
C ALA A 59 4.63 9.02 -6.16
N ALA A 60 3.93 9.65 -7.11
CA ALA A 60 4.16 11.06 -7.44
C ALA A 60 3.78 11.99 -6.29
N ALA A 61 2.70 11.70 -5.55
CA ALA A 61 2.32 12.47 -4.36
C ALA A 61 3.35 12.29 -3.23
N ALA A 62 3.79 11.06 -2.98
CA ALA A 62 4.85 10.78 -2.02
C ALA A 62 6.15 11.54 -2.34
N GLU A 63 6.56 11.57 -3.61
CA GLU A 63 7.76 12.29 -4.02
C GLU A 63 7.59 13.81 -3.91
N ARG A 64 6.41 14.35 -4.26
CA ARG A 64 6.11 15.78 -4.03
C ARG A 64 6.21 16.16 -2.55
N ALA A 65 5.66 15.32 -1.66
CA ALA A 65 5.75 15.55 -0.22
C ALA A 65 7.22 15.64 0.22
N ARG A 66 8.05 14.69 -0.23
CA ARG A 66 9.49 14.66 0.07
C ARG A 66 10.24 15.87 -0.47
N ALA A 67 9.96 16.26 -1.71
CA ALA A 67 10.55 17.46 -2.31
C ALA A 67 10.20 18.72 -1.50
N LEU A 68 8.92 18.88 -1.12
CA LEU A 68 8.48 20.00 -0.28
C LEU A 68 9.17 20.02 1.09
N ALA A 69 9.36 18.86 1.72
CA ALA A 69 10.08 18.77 2.99
C ALA A 69 11.58 19.08 2.83
N GLY A 70 12.23 18.55 1.78
CA GLY A 70 13.64 18.78 1.48
C GLY A 70 13.95 20.24 1.15
N ASP A 71 13.06 20.90 0.41
CA ASP A 71 13.15 22.32 0.05
C ASP A 71 12.73 23.25 1.20
N GLY A 72 12.28 22.70 2.34
CA GLY A 72 11.78 23.47 3.48
C GLY A 72 10.48 24.23 3.22
N ARG A 73 9.76 23.87 2.16
CA ARG A 73 8.48 24.46 1.71
C ARG A 73 7.26 23.76 2.31
N LEU A 74 7.43 22.58 2.90
CA LEU A 74 6.37 21.93 3.66
C LEU A 74 6.05 22.76 4.92
N PRO A 75 4.78 23.15 5.15
CA PRO A 75 4.41 23.93 6.33
C PRO A 75 4.76 23.17 7.63
N PRO A 76 5.03 23.87 8.74
CA PRO A 76 5.24 23.20 10.03
C PRO A 76 3.94 22.56 10.52
N PHE A 77 4.03 21.31 10.97
CA PHE A 77 2.93 20.59 11.61
C PHE A 77 3.03 20.78 13.13
N GLN A 78 2.03 21.43 13.74
CA GLN A 78 2.04 21.79 15.17
C GLN A 78 3.38 22.42 15.61
N LEU A 79 3.89 23.40 14.84
CA LEU A 79 5.18 24.07 15.04
C LEU A 79 6.44 23.22 14.80
N ALA A 80 6.32 21.93 14.50
CA ALA A 80 7.45 21.07 14.18
C ALA A 80 7.66 20.94 12.66
N ARG A 81 8.94 20.93 12.25
CA ARG A 81 9.33 20.60 10.88
C ARG A 81 9.48 19.09 10.74
N LEU A 82 8.58 18.48 9.99
CA LEU A 82 8.61 17.05 9.71
C LEU A 82 9.75 16.73 8.73
N ALA A 83 10.43 15.61 8.95
CA ALA A 83 11.41 15.07 8.02
C ALA A 83 10.85 13.82 7.33
N LEU A 84 10.99 13.76 6.00
CA LEU A 84 10.43 12.70 5.16
C LEU A 84 11.52 11.88 4.51
N ALA A 85 11.42 10.56 4.64
CA ALA A 85 12.28 9.59 3.95
C ALA A 85 11.40 8.58 3.18
N PRO A 86 11.90 7.97 2.09
CA PRO A 86 11.14 6.92 1.41
C PRO A 86 10.97 5.71 2.33
N SER A 87 9.82 5.06 2.27
CA SER A 87 9.54 3.81 2.99
C SER A 87 9.20 2.71 2.00
N GLY A 88 9.78 1.52 2.18
CA GLY A 88 9.42 0.34 1.39
C GLY A 88 8.18 -0.40 1.91
N ASP A 89 7.68 -0.01 3.08
CA ASP A 89 6.60 -0.70 3.79
C ASP A 89 5.34 0.16 3.80
N ASP A 90 4.33 -0.28 3.05
CA ASP A 90 3.01 0.35 3.07
C ASP A 90 2.27 0.08 4.37
N ILE A 91 1.38 1.01 4.73
CA ILE A 91 0.46 0.85 5.85
C ILE A 91 -0.67 -0.10 5.46
N VAL A 92 -1.19 0.07 4.25
CA VAL A 92 -2.18 -0.80 3.62
C VAL A 92 -1.57 -1.37 2.33
N ALA A 93 -1.54 -2.69 2.21
CA ALA A 93 -1.07 -3.35 1.00
C ALA A 93 -1.99 -2.98 -0.18
N ARG A 94 -1.42 -2.23 -1.15
CA ARG A 94 -2.16 -1.65 -2.27
C ARG A 94 -1.19 -1.34 -3.41
N ALA A 95 -1.65 -1.52 -4.65
CA ALA A 95 -0.89 -1.14 -5.83
C ALA A 95 -0.72 0.38 -5.91
N ALA A 96 0.50 0.85 -6.17
CA ALA A 96 0.77 2.28 -6.30
C ALA A 96 0.06 2.90 -7.51
N ASP A 97 -0.07 2.18 -8.62
CA ASP A 97 -0.85 2.60 -9.80
C ASP A 97 -2.31 2.17 -9.66
N ALA A 98 -3.25 3.09 -9.88
CA ALA A 98 -4.67 2.80 -9.87
C ALA A 98 -5.09 1.80 -10.97
N ARG A 99 -4.38 1.76 -12.10
CA ARG A 99 -4.66 0.80 -13.19
C ARG A 99 -4.42 -0.65 -12.78
N ASN A 100 -3.63 -0.85 -11.74
CA ASN A 100 -3.31 -2.15 -11.19
C ASN A 100 -4.25 -2.57 -10.05
N ARG A 101 -5.29 -1.78 -9.78
CA ARG A 101 -6.33 -2.04 -8.79
C ARG A 101 -7.58 -2.46 -9.54
N LEU A 102 -7.82 -3.76 -9.59
CA LEU A 102 -8.98 -4.32 -10.26
C LEU A 102 -10.08 -4.55 -9.22
N GLU A 103 -11.28 -4.09 -9.54
CA GLU A 103 -12.49 -4.31 -8.75
C GLU A 103 -13.50 -5.03 -9.64
N GLY A 104 -14.23 -6.01 -9.07
CA GLY A 104 -15.27 -6.72 -9.80
C GLY A 104 -14.77 -7.57 -10.98
N ALA A 105 -13.50 -7.99 -10.96
CA ALA A 105 -12.90 -8.77 -12.04
C ALA A 105 -13.25 -10.25 -11.93
N THR A 106 -13.08 -10.98 -13.03
CA THR A 106 -13.17 -12.45 -13.05
C THR A 106 -11.77 -13.05 -12.95
N LEU A 107 -11.53 -13.88 -11.94
CA LEU A 107 -10.34 -14.71 -11.82
C LEU A 107 -10.59 -16.04 -12.50
N LEU A 108 -9.81 -16.35 -13.54
CA LEU A 108 -9.81 -17.65 -14.19
C LEU A 108 -8.60 -18.46 -13.70
N ALA A 109 -8.83 -19.67 -13.21
CA ALA A 109 -7.78 -20.64 -12.91
C ALA A 109 -7.85 -21.78 -13.91
N GLY A 110 -6.68 -22.25 -14.34
CA GLY A 110 -6.57 -23.23 -15.41
C GLY A 110 -5.13 -23.66 -15.64
N ASP A 111 -4.98 -24.65 -16.51
CA ASP A 111 -3.68 -25.12 -16.97
C ASP A 111 -3.28 -24.40 -18.26
N LEU A 112 -2.02 -23.95 -18.31
CA LEU A 112 -1.48 -23.30 -19.51
C LEU A 112 -1.14 -24.39 -20.54
N VAL A 113 -2.02 -24.59 -21.51
CA VAL A 113 -1.89 -25.62 -22.56
C VAL A 113 -1.15 -25.11 -23.81
N GLY A 114 -0.96 -23.80 -23.91
CA GLY A 114 -0.18 -23.15 -24.97
C GLY A 114 0.33 -21.78 -24.54
N ALA A 115 1.11 -21.11 -25.40
CA ALA A 115 1.76 -19.83 -25.04
C ALA A 115 0.79 -18.71 -24.61
N ARG A 116 -0.47 -18.76 -25.09
CA ARG A 116 -1.54 -17.82 -24.77
C ARG A 116 -2.90 -18.51 -24.62
N GLU A 117 -2.87 -19.82 -24.36
CA GLU A 117 -4.04 -20.68 -24.28
C GLU A 117 -4.06 -21.35 -22.93
N MET A 118 -5.19 -21.23 -22.23
CA MET A 118 -5.39 -21.81 -20.92
C MET A 118 -6.67 -22.62 -20.94
N GLU A 119 -6.59 -23.86 -20.48
CA GLU A 119 -7.74 -24.70 -20.21
C GLU A 119 -8.27 -24.35 -18.81
N VAL A 120 -9.45 -23.72 -18.76
CA VAL A 120 -10.02 -23.18 -17.51
C VAL A 120 -10.64 -24.32 -16.68
N VAL A 121 -10.19 -24.45 -15.45
CA VAL A 121 -10.72 -25.42 -14.47
C VAL A 121 -11.57 -24.77 -13.39
N GLY A 122 -11.50 -23.45 -13.23
CA GLY A 122 -12.30 -22.69 -12.25
C GLY A 122 -12.42 -21.20 -12.59
N SER A 123 -13.51 -20.58 -12.13
CA SER A 123 -13.79 -19.16 -12.33
C SER A 123 -14.42 -18.56 -11.08
N TRP A 124 -13.99 -17.35 -10.71
CA TRP A 124 -14.57 -16.56 -9.63
C TRP A 124 -14.84 -15.15 -10.13
N ASP A 125 -16.08 -14.70 -10.01
CA ASP A 125 -16.49 -13.34 -10.35
C ASP A 125 -16.43 -12.42 -9.12
N GLY A 126 -16.42 -11.11 -9.35
CA GLY A 126 -16.41 -10.13 -8.26
C GLY A 126 -15.08 -9.99 -7.54
N VAL A 127 -14.00 -10.58 -8.07
CA VAL A 127 -12.67 -10.60 -7.45
C VAL A 127 -12.06 -9.20 -7.48
N ARG A 128 -11.53 -8.79 -6.33
CA ARG A 128 -10.65 -7.63 -6.25
C ARG A 128 -9.20 -8.09 -6.33
N ALA A 129 -8.39 -7.38 -7.11
CA ALA A 129 -6.97 -7.69 -7.26
C ALA A 129 -6.09 -6.44 -7.14
N GLU A 130 -5.00 -6.56 -6.40
CA GLU A 130 -3.97 -5.55 -6.24
C GLU A 130 -2.68 -6.09 -6.87
N ILE A 131 -2.35 -5.60 -8.07
CA ILE A 131 -1.14 -6.00 -8.80
C ILE A 131 -0.02 -5.02 -8.45
N MET A 132 1.05 -5.51 -7.82
CA MET A 132 2.19 -4.70 -7.40
C MET A 132 3.47 -5.18 -8.11
N PRO A 133 3.65 -4.92 -9.42
CA PRO A 133 4.83 -5.36 -10.18
C PRO A 133 6.15 -4.91 -9.54
N GLU A 134 6.16 -3.71 -8.97
CA GLU A 134 7.31 -3.11 -8.28
C GLU A 134 7.75 -3.91 -7.05
N ARG A 135 6.86 -4.73 -6.49
CA ARG A 135 7.10 -5.63 -5.35
C ARG A 135 7.12 -7.10 -5.77
N LYS A 136 6.95 -7.39 -7.07
CA LYS A 136 6.71 -8.74 -7.60
C LYS A 136 5.61 -9.46 -6.82
N LYS A 137 4.54 -8.73 -6.50
CA LYS A 137 3.47 -9.19 -5.62
C LYS A 137 2.12 -9.04 -6.33
N LEU A 138 1.28 -10.04 -6.16
CA LEU A 138 -0.14 -10.01 -6.51
C LEU A 138 -0.89 -10.35 -5.23
N GLU A 139 -1.92 -9.57 -4.90
CA GLU A 139 -2.91 -9.95 -3.88
C GLU A 139 -4.28 -10.05 -4.53
N LEU A 140 -4.96 -11.15 -4.26
CA LEU A 140 -6.32 -11.43 -4.71
C LEU A 140 -7.22 -11.47 -3.48
N PHE A 141 -8.40 -10.88 -3.61
CA PHE A 141 -9.46 -10.91 -2.61
C PHE A 141 -10.68 -11.54 -3.27
N VAL A 142 -10.93 -12.80 -2.91
CA VAL A 142 -12.05 -13.58 -3.39
C VAL A 142 -13.06 -13.67 -2.26
N GLU A 143 -14.31 -13.31 -2.53
CA GLU A 143 -15.41 -13.54 -1.58
C GLU A 143 -15.98 -14.94 -1.83
N ASP A 144 -15.58 -15.90 -1.00
CA ASP A 144 -16.19 -17.23 -0.99
C ASP A 144 -16.78 -17.49 0.40
N GLY A 145 -18.11 -17.48 0.50
CA GLY A 145 -18.86 -17.87 1.70
C GLY A 145 -18.48 -17.20 3.03
N GLY A 146 -17.73 -16.08 3.02
CA GLY A 146 -17.29 -15.33 4.22
C GLY A 146 -15.80 -15.38 4.56
N SER A 147 -14.92 -15.98 3.73
CA SER A 147 -13.47 -16.02 4.00
C SER A 147 -12.64 -15.32 2.90
N ILE A 148 -11.86 -14.31 3.29
CA ILE A 148 -10.91 -13.62 2.40
C ILE A 148 -9.58 -14.39 2.43
N THR A 149 -9.22 -15.03 1.33
CA THR A 149 -7.90 -15.69 1.19
C THR A 149 -6.96 -14.81 0.36
N SER A 150 -5.78 -14.50 0.91
CA SER A 150 -4.71 -13.79 0.19
C SER A 150 -3.68 -14.80 -0.33
N SER A 151 -3.55 -14.93 -1.64
CA SER A 151 -2.51 -15.77 -2.26
C SER A 151 -1.36 -14.88 -2.75
N ARG A 152 -0.11 -15.33 -2.50
CA ARG A 152 1.11 -14.71 -3.03
C ARG A 152 1.71 -15.64 -4.07
N SER A 153 1.80 -15.17 -5.30
CA SER A 153 2.53 -15.85 -6.37
C SER A 153 3.88 -15.17 -6.57
N CYS A 154 4.97 -15.87 -6.23
CA CYS A 154 6.32 -15.56 -6.70
C CYS A 154 6.70 -16.63 -7.72
N SER A 155 6.94 -16.20 -8.95
CA SER A 155 7.55 -16.94 -10.08
C SER A 155 7.70 -18.46 -9.89
N GLY A 156 6.75 -19.21 -10.48
CA GLY A 156 6.94 -20.63 -10.79
C GLY A 156 6.75 -21.58 -9.61
N THR A 157 5.55 -21.66 -9.03
CA THR A 157 5.09 -22.85 -8.28
C THR A 157 3.56 -22.85 -8.26
N SER A 158 2.97 -24.03 -8.44
CA SER A 158 1.53 -24.30 -8.43
C SER A 158 0.83 -23.68 -7.22
N MET A 159 -0.38 -23.13 -7.46
CA MET A 159 -1.30 -22.78 -6.38
C MET A 159 -1.93 -24.08 -5.87
N GLN A 160 -1.49 -24.56 -4.72
CA GLN A 160 -2.27 -25.51 -3.93
C GLN A 160 -3.20 -24.73 -3.01
N ALA A 161 -4.50 -24.77 -3.31
CA ALA A 161 -5.54 -24.45 -2.34
C ALA A 161 -5.85 -25.72 -1.54
N MET A 162 -5.40 -25.78 -0.28
CA MET A 162 -5.93 -26.75 0.68
C MET A 162 -7.21 -26.17 1.27
N GLY A 163 -8.36 -26.62 0.76
CA GLY A 163 -9.62 -26.56 1.50
C GLY A 163 -9.59 -27.63 2.58
N ALA A 164 -9.75 -27.22 3.84
CA ALA A 164 -10.02 -28.16 4.92
C ALA A 164 -11.47 -28.65 4.78
N SER A 165 -11.64 -29.97 4.69
CA SER A 165 -12.93 -30.68 4.82
C SER A 165 -13.58 -30.47 6.17
#